data_AF-A0A353AZY0-F1
#
_entry.id   AF-A0A353AZY0-F1
#
_cell.length_a   1.000
_cell.length_b   1.000
_cell.length_c   1.000
_cell.angle_alpha   90.00
_cell.angle_beta   90.00
_cell.angle_gamma   90.00
#
_symmetry.space_group_name_H-M   'P 1'
#
loop_
_entity.id
_entity.type
_entity.pdbx_description
1 polymer ?
#
loop_
_entity_poly.entity_id
_entity_poly.type
_entity_poly.pdbx_seq_one_letter_code
_entity_poly.pdbx_strand_id
1 'polypeptide(L)'
;MQKLVQLFVAFCVATVLAQVVLLGMSVAKGNLSGDTIYKLLALTNGIDITGDQLKQMLDDFHSTPNPKYEDVENERARVDKNLVMRERAINLATEQLQSRQTELQAEQASFDRRTKDFYEMLEQKEAEMLDEGLRHVQITLETLPAEQAKVQLLKMHEAGKVDDVVAIIKGMTPDARRKIVGEFTDPAKKEPDVLFEILARIREGEPGMSAVRAAKGSAT
;
A
#
# COMPACT_ATOMS: atom_id res chain seq x y z
N MET A 1 26.12 37.88 -28.51
CA MET A 1 25.27 36.68 -28.72
C MET A 1 24.68 36.58 -30.13
N GLN A 2 24.21 37.67 -30.76
CA GLN A 2 23.60 37.64 -32.10
C GLN A 2 24.50 37.05 -33.23
N LYS A 3 25.81 37.29 -33.19
CA LYS A 3 26.77 36.75 -34.17
C LYS A 3 26.96 35.22 -34.09
N LEU A 4 26.81 34.62 -32.91
CA LEU A 4 26.90 33.17 -32.71
C LEU A 4 25.66 32.44 -33.25
N VAL A 5 24.48 33.02 -33.06
CA VAL A 5 23.22 32.49 -33.61
C VAL A 5 23.23 32.50 -35.14
N GLN A 6 23.76 33.56 -35.76
CA GLN A 6 23.87 33.64 -37.22
C GLN A 6 24.83 32.58 -37.80
N LEU A 7 25.95 32.28 -37.12
CA LEU A 7 26.86 31.22 -37.53
C LEU A 7 26.21 29.83 -37.41
N PHE A 8 25.46 29.57 -36.35
CA PHE A 8 24.76 28.30 -36.17
C PHE A 8 23.68 28.08 -37.24
N VAL A 9 22.89 29.12 -37.55
CA VAL A 9 21.88 29.06 -38.61
C VAL A 9 22.54 28.87 -39.98
N ALA A 10 23.62 29.60 -40.27
CA ALA A 10 24.35 29.44 -41.53
C ALA A 10 24.92 28.02 -41.69
N PHE A 11 25.41 27.42 -40.60
CA PHE A 11 25.90 26.04 -40.59
C PHE A 11 24.77 25.03 -40.84
N CYS A 12 23.62 25.18 -40.19
CA CYS A 12 22.44 24.34 -40.44
C CYS A 12 21.91 24.46 -41.88
N VAL A 13 21.89 25.66 -42.45
CA VAL A 13 21.44 25.85 -43.84
C VAL A 13 22.44 25.23 -44.82
N ALA A 14 23.75 25.34 -44.54
CA ALA A 14 24.79 24.72 -45.36
C ALA A 14 24.73 23.18 -45.35
N THR A 15 24.44 22.56 -44.20
CA THR A 15 24.32 21.09 -44.12
C THR A 15 23.10 20.56 -44.86
N VAL A 16 21.96 21.26 -44.78
CA VAL A 16 20.76 20.89 -45.55
C VAL A 16 21.00 21.03 -47.05
N LEU A 17 21.64 22.12 -47.49
CA LEU A 17 22.01 22.29 -48.90
C LEU A 17 22.95 21.20 -49.40
N ALA A 18 23.95 20.82 -48.60
CA ALA A 18 24.88 19.74 -48.95
C ALA A 18 24.15 18.40 -49.12
N GLN A 19 23.18 18.09 -48.26
CA GLN A 19 22.38 16.87 -48.35
C GLN A 19 21.51 16.86 -49.62
N VAL A 20 20.91 17.99 -49.98
CA VAL A 20 20.10 18.13 -51.21
C VAL A 20 20.96 17.94 -52.47
N VAL A 21 22.17 18.51 -52.49
CA VAL A 21 23.11 18.35 -53.62
C VAL A 21 23.59 16.89 -53.73
N LEU A 22 23.89 16.22 -52.62
CA LEU A 22 24.26 14.80 -52.62
C LEU A 22 23.13 13.91 -53.12
N LEU A 23 21.89 14.14 -52.67
CA LEU A 23 20.72 13.43 -53.15
C LEU A 23 20.48 13.68 -54.64
N GLY A 24 20.57 14.93 -55.09
CA GLY A 24 20.43 15.31 -56.49
C GLY A 24 21.49 14.63 -57.38
N MET A 25 22.75 14.58 -56.94
CA MET A 25 23.81 13.86 -57.66
C MET A 25 23.59 12.35 -57.67
N SER A 26 23.04 11.77 -56.59
CA SER A 26 22.73 10.34 -56.51
C SER A 26 21.60 9.94 -57.49
N VAL A 27 20.57 10.80 -57.60
CA VAL A 27 19.50 10.67 -58.60
C VAL A 27 20.07 10.79 -60.02
N ALA A 28 20.90 11.82 -60.27
CA ALA A 28 21.48 12.07 -61.60
C ALA A 28 22.46 10.98 -62.06
N LYS A 29 23.15 10.31 -61.13
CA LYS A 29 24.01 9.15 -61.41
C LYS A 29 23.22 7.85 -61.68
N GLY A 30 21.89 7.87 -61.62
CA GLY A 30 21.06 6.72 -61.99
C GLY A 30 21.05 5.58 -60.96
N ASN A 31 21.52 5.81 -59.73
CA ASN A 31 21.58 4.78 -58.68
C ASN A 31 20.23 4.55 -57.96
N LEU A 32 19.21 5.35 -58.31
CA LEU A 32 17.83 5.21 -57.87
C LEU A 32 17.01 4.51 -58.96
N SER A 33 17.35 3.25 -59.23
CA SER A 33 16.45 2.34 -59.94
C SER A 33 15.34 1.91 -58.98
N GLY A 34 14.13 1.62 -59.47
CA GLY A 34 13.00 1.21 -58.63
C GLY A 34 13.34 0.04 -57.69
N ASP A 35 14.26 -0.83 -58.11
CA ASP A 35 14.81 -1.94 -57.34
C ASP A 35 15.50 -1.52 -56.03
N THR A 36 16.16 -0.36 -55.99
CA THR A 36 16.80 0.18 -54.78
C THR A 36 15.77 0.69 -53.77
N ILE A 37 14.63 1.20 -54.25
CA ILE A 37 13.52 1.68 -53.40
C ILE A 37 12.77 0.49 -52.79
N TYR A 38 12.54 -0.58 -53.54
CA TYR A 38 11.95 -1.82 -53.00
C TYR A 38 12.86 -2.48 -51.98
N LYS A 39 14.17 -2.51 -52.22
CA LYS A 39 15.18 -3.00 -51.25
C LYS A 39 15.19 -2.17 -49.97
N LEU A 40 15.08 -0.85 -50.08
CA LEU A 40 15.00 0.04 -48.90
C LEU A 40 13.71 -0.22 -48.10
N LEU A 41 12.57 -0.38 -48.78
CA LEU A 41 11.27 -0.64 -48.14
C LEU A 41 11.23 -2.01 -47.43
N ALA A 42 11.86 -3.03 -48.04
CA ALA A 42 12.01 -4.36 -47.46
C ALA A 42 12.94 -4.34 -46.23
N LEU A 43 14.07 -3.62 -46.32
CA LEU A 43 15.00 -3.45 -45.20
C LEU A 43 14.36 -2.73 -44.01
N THR A 44 13.51 -1.72 -44.26
CA THR A 44 12.78 -1.02 -43.19
C THR A 44 11.68 -1.86 -42.54
N ASN A 45 11.16 -2.88 -43.23
CA ASN A 45 10.26 -3.88 -42.66
C ASN A 45 11.03 -5.07 -42.03
N GLY A 46 12.37 -5.00 -41.96
CA GLY A 46 13.22 -5.99 -41.31
C GLY A 46 13.43 -7.28 -42.12
N ILE A 47 13.14 -7.27 -43.43
CA ILE A 47 13.34 -8.42 -44.31
C ILE A 47 14.55 -8.14 -45.21
N ASP A 48 15.67 -8.80 -44.92
CA ASP A 48 16.89 -8.71 -45.71
C ASP A 48 16.77 -9.61 -46.96
N ILE A 49 15.98 -9.17 -47.93
CA ILE A 49 15.75 -9.94 -49.16
C ILE A 49 16.95 -9.74 -50.09
N THR A 50 17.96 -10.57 -49.92
CA THR A 50 18.96 -10.80 -50.97
C THR A 50 18.27 -11.45 -52.17
N GLY A 51 18.60 -11.03 -53.40
CA GLY A 51 17.89 -11.43 -54.63
C GLY A 51 17.79 -12.93 -54.88
N ASP A 52 18.63 -13.73 -54.21
CA ASP A 52 18.58 -15.19 -54.23
C ASP A 52 17.45 -15.76 -53.36
N GLN A 53 17.11 -15.14 -52.22
CA GLN A 53 15.98 -15.55 -51.38
C GLN A 53 14.63 -15.30 -52.06
N LEU A 54 14.51 -14.22 -52.83
CA LEU A 54 13.29 -13.92 -53.57
C LEU A 54 13.05 -14.94 -54.69
N LYS A 55 14.11 -15.34 -55.40
CA LYS A 55 14.03 -16.40 -56.42
C LYS A 55 13.69 -17.75 -55.82
N GLN A 56 14.30 -18.08 -54.68
CA GLN A 56 14.03 -19.33 -53.98
C GLN A 56 12.58 -19.41 -53.48
N MET A 57 12.04 -18.32 -52.94
CA MET A 57 10.62 -18.26 -52.57
C MET A 57 9.71 -18.43 -53.80
N LEU A 58 10.05 -17.80 -54.95
CA LEU A 58 9.23 -17.89 -56.16
C LEU A 58 9.23 -19.31 -56.76
N ASP A 59 10.38 -20.00 -56.75
CA ASP A 59 10.48 -21.39 -57.17
C ASP A 59 9.77 -22.35 -56.21
N ASP A 60 9.81 -22.10 -54.90
CA ASP A 60 9.04 -22.86 -53.90
C ASP A 60 7.53 -22.68 -54.09
N PHE A 61 7.05 -21.46 -54.40
CA PHE A 61 5.65 -21.20 -54.73
C PHE A 61 5.20 -21.91 -56.01
N HIS A 62 6.04 -21.96 -57.04
CA HIS A 62 5.74 -22.66 -58.29
C HIS A 62 5.84 -24.19 -58.20
N SER A 63 6.62 -24.71 -57.25
CA SER A 63 6.83 -26.15 -57.04
C SER A 63 5.94 -26.76 -55.96
N THR A 64 5.16 -25.95 -55.23
CA THR A 64 4.23 -26.47 -54.23
C THR A 64 3.07 -27.20 -54.92
N PRO A 65 2.88 -28.52 -54.71
CA PRO A 65 1.75 -29.24 -55.27
C PRO A 65 0.44 -28.68 -54.74
N ASN A 66 -0.56 -28.49 -55.61
CA ASN A 66 -1.91 -28.13 -55.16
C ASN A 66 -2.41 -29.22 -54.20
N PRO A 67 -2.81 -28.86 -52.96
CA PRO A 67 -3.20 -29.84 -51.96
C PRO A 67 -4.45 -30.59 -52.42
N LYS A 68 -4.47 -31.91 -52.21
CA LYS A 68 -5.66 -32.71 -52.47
C LYS A 68 -6.73 -32.39 -51.43
N TYR A 69 -7.99 -32.52 -51.80
CA TYR A 69 -9.12 -32.23 -50.92
C TYR A 69 -9.02 -32.97 -49.56
N GLU A 70 -8.65 -34.24 -49.60
CA GLU A 70 -8.47 -35.09 -48.40
C GLU A 70 -7.37 -34.57 -47.45
N ASP A 71 -6.28 -34.02 -47.99
CA ASP A 71 -5.19 -33.46 -47.19
C ASP A 71 -5.64 -32.19 -46.45
N VAL A 72 -6.45 -31.36 -47.12
CA VAL A 72 -7.03 -30.15 -46.51
C VAL A 72 -8.04 -30.51 -45.42
N GLU A 73 -8.88 -31.51 -45.66
CA GLU A 73 -9.85 -31.97 -44.67
C GLU A 73 -9.17 -32.56 -43.43
N ASN A 74 -8.14 -33.39 -43.63
CA ASN A 74 -7.35 -33.95 -42.54
C ASN A 74 -6.63 -32.87 -41.72
N GLU A 75 -6.02 -31.88 -42.37
CA GLU A 75 -5.37 -30.79 -41.62
C GLU A 75 -6.37 -29.90 -40.88
N ARG A 76 -7.54 -29.62 -41.47
CA ARG A 76 -8.63 -28.94 -40.75
C ARG A 76 -9.06 -29.72 -39.51
N ALA A 77 -9.26 -31.03 -39.62
CA ALA A 77 -9.63 -31.88 -38.48
C ALA A 77 -8.53 -31.89 -37.38
N ARG A 78 -7.24 -31.83 -37.75
CA ARG A 78 -6.14 -31.72 -36.79
C ARG A 78 -6.11 -30.36 -36.10
N VAL A 79 -6.33 -29.28 -36.84
CA VAL A 79 -6.42 -27.92 -36.30
C VAL A 79 -7.59 -27.81 -35.33
N ASP A 80 -8.76 -28.31 -35.71
CA ASP A 80 -9.95 -28.30 -34.85
C ASP A 80 -9.71 -29.08 -33.55
N LYS A 81 -9.12 -30.27 -33.66
CA LYS A 81 -8.75 -31.06 -32.47
C LYS A 81 -7.76 -30.31 -31.57
N ASN A 82 -6.77 -29.64 -32.15
CA ASN A 82 -5.81 -28.85 -31.40
C ASN A 82 -6.47 -27.63 -30.72
N LEU A 83 -7.43 -26.98 -31.38
CA LEU A 83 -8.21 -25.89 -30.79
C LEU A 83 -9.03 -26.37 -29.59
N VAL A 84 -9.74 -27.50 -29.73
CA VAL A 84 -10.51 -28.10 -28.62
C VAL A 84 -9.60 -28.45 -27.43
N MET A 85 -8.42 -29.01 -27.69
CA MET A 85 -7.45 -29.33 -26.63
C MET A 85 -6.94 -28.06 -25.93
N ARG A 86 -6.68 -26.98 -26.69
CA ARG A 86 -6.28 -25.69 -26.14
C ARG A 86 -7.37 -25.06 -25.30
N GLU A 87 -8.61 -25.06 -25.79
CA GLU A 87 -9.77 -24.55 -25.05
C GLU A 87 -9.93 -25.29 -23.72
N ARG A 88 -9.85 -26.63 -23.73
CA ARG A 88 -9.90 -27.43 -22.51
C ARG A 88 -8.76 -27.10 -21.55
N ALA A 89 -7.54 -26.92 -22.04
CA ALA A 89 -6.40 -26.56 -21.20
C ALA A 89 -6.57 -25.17 -20.56
N ILE A 90 -7.11 -24.20 -21.31
CA ILE A 90 -7.41 -22.84 -20.81
C ILE A 90 -8.49 -22.90 -19.72
N ASN A 91 -9.55 -23.69 -19.94
CA ASN A 91 -10.63 -23.82 -18.96
C ASN A 91 -10.10 -24.44 -17.65
N LEU A 92 -9.32 -25.52 -17.73
CA LEU A 92 -8.69 -26.13 -16.55
C LEU A 92 -7.74 -25.18 -15.81
N ALA A 93 -6.92 -24.41 -16.55
CA ALA A 93 -6.05 -23.42 -15.94
C ALA A 93 -6.84 -22.31 -15.23
N THR A 94 -7.96 -21.87 -15.83
CA THR A 94 -8.83 -20.85 -15.27
C THR A 94 -9.51 -21.35 -13.99
N GLU A 95 -10.04 -22.57 -14.00
CA GLU A 95 -10.63 -23.21 -12.81
C GLU A 95 -9.59 -23.34 -11.68
N GLN A 96 -8.36 -23.75 -12.00
CA GLN A 96 -7.28 -23.85 -11.04
C GLN A 96 -6.90 -22.49 -10.45
N LEU A 97 -6.84 -21.43 -11.27
CA LEU A 97 -6.56 -20.08 -10.81
C LEU A 97 -7.67 -19.56 -9.90
N GLN A 98 -8.94 -19.79 -10.24
CA GLN A 98 -10.08 -19.40 -9.40
C GLN A 98 -10.08 -20.13 -8.05
N SER A 99 -9.76 -21.44 -8.06
CA SER A 99 -9.62 -22.22 -6.83
C SER A 99 -8.51 -21.66 -5.94
N ARG A 100 -7.32 -21.39 -6.49
CA ARG A 100 -6.21 -20.80 -5.73
C ARG A 100 -6.53 -19.39 -5.22
N GLN A 101 -7.22 -18.58 -6.02
CA GLN A 101 -7.65 -17.25 -5.60
C GLN A 101 -8.61 -17.32 -4.42
N THR A 102 -9.55 -18.26 -4.46
CA THR A 102 -10.51 -18.48 -3.36
C THR A 102 -9.81 -18.95 -2.09
N GLU A 103 -8.84 -19.87 -2.22
CA GLU A 103 -8.03 -20.35 -1.11
C GLU A 103 -7.21 -19.22 -0.47
N LEU A 104 -6.53 -18.41 -1.28
CA LEU A 104 -5.76 -17.26 -0.79
C LEU A 104 -6.65 -16.21 -0.11
N GLN A 105 -7.84 -15.95 -0.64
CA GLN A 105 -8.80 -15.04 -0.01
C GLN A 105 -9.28 -15.58 1.35
N ALA A 106 -9.56 -16.88 1.44
CA ALA A 106 -9.93 -17.51 2.70
C ALA A 106 -8.79 -17.48 3.72
N GLU A 107 -7.56 -17.75 3.28
CA GLU A 107 -6.37 -17.68 4.13
C GLU A 107 -6.14 -16.25 4.64
N GLN A 108 -6.22 -15.26 3.77
CA GLN A 108 -6.09 -13.85 4.13
C GLN A 108 -7.16 -13.43 5.14
N ALA A 109 -8.43 -13.77 4.89
CA ALA A 109 -9.52 -13.47 5.82
C ALA A 109 -9.30 -14.14 7.20
N SER A 110 -8.75 -15.36 7.23
CA SER A 110 -8.40 -16.06 8.47
C SER A 110 -7.25 -15.40 9.22
N PHE A 111 -6.27 -14.85 8.49
CA PHE A 111 -5.13 -14.13 9.05
C PHE A 111 -5.57 -12.79 9.64
N ASP A 112 -6.38 -12.03 8.90
CA ASP A 112 -6.92 -10.74 9.33
C ASP A 112 -7.76 -10.91 10.59
N ARG A 113 -8.60 -11.95 10.64
CA ARG A 113 -9.38 -12.30 11.83
C ARG A 113 -8.50 -12.61 13.02
N ARG A 114 -7.52 -13.51 12.88
CA ARG A 114 -6.59 -13.85 13.97
C ARG A 114 -5.79 -12.66 14.47
N THR A 115 -5.38 -11.78 13.55
CA THR A 115 -4.65 -10.56 13.87
C THR A 115 -5.52 -9.62 14.69
N LYS A 116 -6.77 -9.41 14.26
CA LYS A 116 -7.74 -8.62 15.01
C LYS A 116 -8.01 -9.20 16.40
N ASP A 117 -8.31 -10.49 16.49
CA ASP A 117 -8.57 -11.18 17.76
C ASP A 117 -7.36 -11.07 18.71
N PHE A 118 -6.13 -11.15 18.18
CA PHE A 118 -4.91 -10.98 18.96
C PHE A 118 -4.77 -9.57 19.54
N TYR A 119 -5.00 -8.53 18.74
CA TYR A 119 -4.92 -7.15 19.22
C TYR A 119 -6.02 -6.82 20.23
N GLU A 120 -7.24 -7.32 20.02
CA GLU A 120 -8.33 -7.18 21.00
C GLU A 120 -7.98 -7.86 22.33
N MET A 121 -7.41 -9.08 22.28
CA MET A 121 -6.95 -9.77 23.48
C MET A 121 -5.80 -9.03 24.17
N LEU A 122 -4.87 -8.46 23.39
CA LEU A 122 -3.75 -7.69 23.93
C LEU A 122 -4.26 -6.43 24.65
N GLU A 123 -5.14 -5.66 24.02
CA GLU A 123 -5.75 -4.47 24.61
C GLU A 123 -6.53 -4.81 25.89
N GLN A 124 -7.32 -5.89 25.85
CA GLN A 124 -8.04 -6.37 27.03
C GLN A 124 -7.07 -6.75 28.16
N LYS A 125 -5.98 -7.45 27.85
CA LYS A 125 -4.99 -7.87 28.86
C LYS A 125 -4.23 -6.69 29.43
N GLU A 126 -3.85 -5.72 28.61
CA GLU A 126 -3.22 -4.49 29.07
C GLU A 126 -4.17 -3.70 29.99
N ALA A 127 -5.44 -3.56 29.59
CA ALA A 127 -6.45 -2.90 30.42
C ALA A 127 -6.68 -3.64 31.76
N GLU A 128 -6.77 -4.97 31.73
CA GLU A 128 -6.89 -5.81 32.94
C GLU A 128 -5.67 -5.63 33.87
N MET A 129 -4.45 -5.66 33.33
CA MET A 129 -3.22 -5.47 34.12
C MET A 129 -3.11 -4.06 34.71
N LEU A 130 -3.51 -3.04 33.95
CA LEU A 130 -3.54 -1.67 34.44
C LEU A 130 -4.57 -1.50 35.56
N ASP A 131 -5.78 -2.05 35.42
CA ASP A 131 -6.82 -2.03 36.47
C ASP A 131 -6.38 -2.80 37.72
N GLU A 132 -5.77 -3.99 37.54
CA GLU A 132 -5.26 -4.80 38.65
C GLU A 132 -4.11 -4.10 39.38
N GLY A 133 -3.16 -3.51 38.64
CA GLY A 133 -2.07 -2.71 39.19
C GLY A 133 -2.59 -1.51 39.99
N LEU A 134 -3.53 -0.75 39.42
CA LEU A 134 -4.16 0.38 40.12
C LEU A 134 -4.92 -0.07 41.37
N ARG A 135 -5.64 -1.20 41.31
CA ARG A 135 -6.33 -1.78 42.47
C ARG A 135 -5.34 -2.19 43.57
N HIS A 136 -4.19 -2.77 43.22
CA HIS A 136 -3.15 -3.07 44.19
C HIS A 136 -2.53 -1.83 44.83
N VAL A 137 -2.27 -0.79 44.05
CA VAL A 137 -1.80 0.51 44.57
C VAL A 137 -2.85 1.11 45.51
N GLN A 138 -4.13 1.06 45.13
CA GLN A 138 -5.23 1.52 45.95
C GLN A 138 -5.26 0.80 47.31
N ILE A 139 -5.28 -0.54 47.31
CA ILE A 139 -5.28 -1.34 48.56
C ILE A 139 -4.05 -1.00 49.40
N THR A 140 -2.87 -0.88 48.78
CA THR A 140 -1.64 -0.52 49.49
C THR A 140 -1.78 0.85 50.16
N LEU A 141 -2.25 1.86 49.45
CA LEU A 141 -2.45 3.21 49.99
C LEU A 141 -3.52 3.24 51.08
N GLU A 142 -4.57 2.43 51.00
CA GLU A 142 -5.57 2.29 52.07
C GLU A 142 -4.98 1.66 53.35
N THR A 143 -3.98 0.80 53.23
CA THR A 143 -3.31 0.17 54.38
C THR A 143 -2.21 1.03 55.01
N LEU A 144 -1.69 2.02 54.27
CA LEU A 144 -0.66 2.92 54.78
C LEU A 144 -1.24 3.97 55.75
N PRO A 145 -0.41 4.53 56.65
CA PRO A 145 -0.79 5.71 57.42
C PRO A 145 -1.20 6.87 56.50
N ALA A 146 -2.24 7.63 56.88
CA ALA A 146 -2.85 8.65 56.03
C ALA A 146 -1.85 9.71 55.53
N GLU A 147 -0.93 10.17 56.39
CA GLU A 147 0.13 11.11 56.01
C GLU A 147 1.04 10.57 54.91
N GLN A 148 1.41 9.28 54.99
CA GLN A 148 2.28 8.65 54.00
C GLN A 148 1.53 8.43 52.68
N ALA A 149 0.27 8.00 52.75
CA ALA A 149 -0.58 7.84 51.57
C ALA A 149 -0.73 9.17 50.81
N LYS A 150 -0.96 10.29 51.52
CA LYS A 150 -0.97 11.64 50.93
C LYS A 150 0.34 11.91 50.17
N VAL A 151 1.48 11.70 50.81
CA VAL A 151 2.79 11.99 50.19
C VAL A 151 2.98 11.21 48.89
N GLN A 152 2.53 9.95 48.83
CA GLN A 152 2.61 9.17 47.61
C GLN A 152 1.66 9.68 46.53
N LEU A 153 0.44 10.08 46.89
CA LEU A 153 -0.52 10.68 45.94
C LEU A 153 -0.01 12.01 45.37
N LEU A 154 0.64 12.85 46.20
CA LEU A 154 1.29 14.09 45.74
C LEU A 154 2.42 13.80 44.75
N LYS A 155 3.28 12.81 45.04
CA LYS A 155 4.34 12.40 44.09
C LYS A 155 3.79 11.87 42.77
N MET A 156 2.68 11.14 42.81
CA MET A 156 2.01 10.66 41.58
C MET A 156 1.42 11.82 40.78
N HIS A 157 0.83 12.81 41.45
CA HIS A 157 0.34 14.04 40.83
C HIS A 157 1.49 14.84 40.20
N GLU A 158 2.59 15.04 40.92
CA GLU A 158 3.81 15.71 40.42
C GLU A 158 4.43 14.99 39.21
N ALA A 159 4.31 13.65 39.15
CA ALA A 159 4.74 12.84 38.02
C ALA A 159 3.77 12.90 36.82
N GLY A 160 2.72 13.73 36.87
CA GLY A 160 1.74 13.91 35.81
C GLY A 160 0.66 12.82 35.75
N LYS A 161 0.64 11.87 36.70
CA LYS A 161 -0.33 10.76 36.74
C LYS A 161 -1.61 11.13 37.48
N VAL A 162 -2.20 12.27 37.13
CA VAL A 162 -3.35 12.82 37.84
C VAL A 162 -4.59 11.94 37.69
N ASP A 163 -4.77 11.31 36.53
CA ASP A 163 -5.94 10.45 36.27
C ASP A 163 -5.90 9.15 37.09
N ASP A 164 -4.70 8.57 37.28
CA ASP A 164 -4.49 7.41 38.17
C ASP A 164 -4.81 7.77 39.63
N VAL A 165 -4.36 8.94 40.09
CA VAL A 165 -4.64 9.46 41.44
C VAL A 165 -6.15 9.62 41.66
N VAL A 166 -6.84 10.17 40.66
CA VAL A 166 -8.30 10.32 40.66
C VAL A 166 -9.01 8.96 40.72
N ALA A 167 -8.59 8.00 39.88
CA ALA A 167 -9.15 6.66 39.84
C ALA A 167 -8.98 5.93 41.19
N ILE A 168 -7.77 6.01 41.77
CA ILE A 168 -7.44 5.45 43.08
C ILE A 168 -8.34 6.05 44.17
N ILE A 169 -8.41 7.38 44.30
CA ILE A 169 -9.21 8.05 45.35
C ILE A 169 -10.71 7.76 45.18
N LYS A 170 -11.21 7.66 43.94
CA LYS A 170 -12.60 7.30 43.65
C LYS A 170 -12.89 5.86 44.09
N GLY A 171 -11.98 4.93 43.81
CA GLY A 171 -12.08 3.52 44.18
C GLY A 171 -12.01 3.26 45.69
N MET A 172 -11.38 4.17 46.46
CA MET A 172 -11.15 3.98 47.89
C MET A 172 -12.41 3.81 48.74
N THR A 173 -12.29 3.03 49.81
CA THR A 173 -13.33 2.96 50.85
C THR A 173 -13.60 4.34 51.47
N PRO A 174 -14.85 4.68 51.85
CA PRO A 174 -15.18 6.02 52.36
C PRO A 174 -14.37 6.45 53.58
N ASP A 175 -14.02 5.49 54.46
CA ASP A 175 -13.23 5.77 55.66
C ASP A 175 -11.78 6.11 55.34
N ALA A 176 -11.11 5.30 54.49
CA ALA A 176 -9.74 5.54 54.06
C ALA A 176 -9.63 6.86 53.28
N ARG A 177 -10.54 7.09 52.32
CA ARG A 177 -10.61 8.34 51.55
C ARG A 177 -10.74 9.55 52.48
N ARG A 178 -11.63 9.50 53.48
CA ARG A 178 -11.81 10.60 54.44
C ARG A 178 -10.52 10.89 55.22
N LYS A 179 -9.85 9.85 55.72
CA LYS A 179 -8.60 10.00 56.47
C LYS A 179 -7.50 10.61 55.61
N ILE A 180 -7.29 10.08 54.40
CA ILE A 180 -6.21 10.52 53.51
C ILE A 180 -6.45 11.93 52.97
N VAL A 181 -7.67 12.23 52.51
CA VAL A 181 -8.04 13.58 52.02
C VAL A 181 -7.97 14.61 53.15
N GLY A 182 -8.27 14.21 54.39
CA GLY A 182 -8.16 15.06 55.56
C GLY A 182 -6.74 15.54 55.87
N GLU A 183 -5.70 14.88 55.34
CA GLU A 183 -4.29 15.25 55.55
C GLU A 183 -3.77 16.33 54.57
N PHE A 184 -4.55 16.67 53.53
CA PHE A 184 -4.20 17.71 52.55
C PHE A 184 -4.47 19.11 53.12
N THR A 185 -3.66 19.50 54.11
CA THR A 185 -3.89 20.70 54.92
C THR A 185 -2.81 21.75 54.77
N ASP A 186 -1.65 21.45 54.17
CA ASP A 186 -0.51 22.37 54.13
C ASP A 186 -0.66 23.42 53.00
N PRO A 187 -1.01 24.69 53.31
CA PRO A 187 -1.18 25.72 52.30
C PRO A 187 0.16 26.18 51.72
N ALA A 188 1.29 26.00 52.43
CA ALA A 188 2.60 26.41 51.94
C ALA A 188 3.07 25.53 50.77
N LYS A 189 2.61 24.28 50.72
CA LYS A 189 2.89 23.32 49.65
C LYS A 189 1.79 23.24 48.58
N LYS A 190 0.77 24.09 48.66
CA LYS A 190 -0.40 24.08 47.74
C LYS A 190 -1.16 22.74 47.74
N GLU A 191 -1.11 21.97 48.82
CA GLU A 191 -1.87 20.72 48.93
C GLU A 191 -3.39 20.93 48.74
N PRO A 192 -4.01 22.01 49.25
CA PRO A 192 -5.43 22.27 49.02
C PRO A 192 -5.80 22.51 47.55
N ASP A 193 -4.90 23.13 46.77
CA ASP A 193 -5.13 23.39 45.34
C ASP A 193 -5.09 22.07 44.55
N VAL A 194 -4.13 21.19 44.89
CA VAL A 194 -4.03 19.84 44.31
C VAL A 194 -5.28 19.02 44.64
N LEU A 195 -5.72 19.06 45.90
CA LEU A 195 -6.96 18.38 46.30
C LEU A 195 -8.17 18.92 45.54
N PHE A 196 -8.28 20.25 45.38
CA PHE A 196 -9.34 20.86 44.60
C PHE A 196 -9.34 20.38 43.15
N GLU A 197 -8.17 20.28 42.51
CA GLU A 197 -8.03 19.76 41.15
C GLU A 197 -8.52 18.30 41.06
N ILE A 198 -8.08 17.44 41.97
CA ILE A 198 -8.49 16.03 42.03
C ILE A 198 -10.02 15.93 42.18
N LEU A 199 -10.61 16.68 43.11
CA LEU A 199 -12.06 16.67 43.34
C LEU A 199 -12.84 17.25 42.15
N ALA A 200 -12.32 18.28 41.48
CA ALA A 200 -12.92 18.84 40.27
C ALA A 200 -12.94 17.80 39.13
N ARG A 201 -11.84 17.06 38.93
CA ARG A 201 -11.80 15.97 37.94
C ARG A 201 -12.72 14.80 38.29
N ILE A 202 -12.81 14.41 39.57
CA ILE A 202 -13.78 13.40 40.02
C ILE A 202 -15.22 13.84 39.66
N ARG A 203 -15.54 15.13 39.84
CA ARG A 203 -16.85 15.69 39.51
C ARG A 203 -17.13 15.71 38.01
N GLU A 204 -16.13 15.99 37.19
CA GLU A 204 -16.27 16.07 35.72
C GLU A 204 -16.48 14.70 35.06
N GLY A 205 -16.05 13.62 35.72
CA GLY A 205 -16.23 12.25 35.24
C GLY A 205 -15.19 11.85 34.19
N GLU A 206 -14.93 10.55 34.05
CA GLU A 206 -13.88 10.00 33.18
C GLU A 206 -13.91 10.57 31.75
N PRO A 207 -12.74 10.79 31.11
CA PRO A 207 -12.62 11.16 29.69
C PRO A 207 -13.38 10.24 28.72
N GLY A 208 -13.71 9.00 29.13
CA GLY A 208 -14.47 8.06 28.32
C GLY A 208 -15.93 8.46 28.06
N MET A 209 -16.60 9.13 29.00
CA MET A 209 -18.03 9.46 28.83
C MET A 209 -18.28 10.63 27.89
N SER A 210 -17.35 11.58 27.77
CA SER A 210 -17.47 12.68 26.80
C SER A 210 -17.19 12.19 25.38
N ALA A 211 -16.21 11.29 25.19
CA ALA A 211 -15.91 10.67 23.90
C ALA A 211 -17.06 9.78 23.40
N VAL A 212 -17.66 8.97 24.27
CA VAL A 212 -18.81 8.11 23.93
C VAL A 212 -20.08 8.94 23.67
N ARG A 213 -20.26 10.08 24.34
CA ARG A 213 -21.40 10.99 24.10
C ARG A 213 -21.22 11.83 22.82
N ALA A 214 -19.99 12.23 22.49
CA ALA A 214 -19.67 12.91 21.24
C ALA A 214 -19.87 11.99 20.02
N ALA A 215 -19.45 10.73 20.12
CA ALA A 215 -19.65 9.73 19.07
C ALA A 215 -21.14 9.36 18.85
N LYS A 216 -21.98 9.45 19.90
CA LYS A 216 -23.44 9.27 19.78
C LYS A 216 -24.18 10.51 19.29
N GLY A 217 -23.62 11.71 19.46
CA GLY A 217 -24.21 12.97 19.00
C GLY A 217 -23.97 13.30 17.53
N SER A 218 -22.98 12.66 16.88
CA SER A 218 -22.69 12.82 15.45
C SER A 218 -23.39 11.77 14.56
N ALA A 219 -24.25 10.92 15.14
CA ALA A 219 -24.98 9.86 14.45
C ALA A 219 -26.50 10.16 14.29
N THR A 220 -26.90 11.42 14.45
CA THR A 220 -28.25 11.92 14.16
C THR A 220 -28.22 13.00 13.09
#